data_AF-A0A7C1GIB8-F1
#
_entry.id   AF-A0A7C1GIB8-F1
#
_cell.length_a   1.000
_cell.length_b   1.000
_cell.length_c   1.000
_cell.angle_alpha   90.00
_cell.angle_beta   90.00
_cell.angle_gamma   90.00
#
_symmetry.space_group_name_H-M   'P 1'
#
loop_
_entity.id
_entity.type
_entity.pdbx_description
1 polymer ?
#
loop_
_entity_poly.entity_id
_entity_poly.type
_entity_poly.pdbx_seq_one_letter_code
_entity_poly.pdbx_strand_id
1 'polypeptide(L)'
;MKIWRGMGRMGHWFRAANFQSKGNGLRKIAILSAKPEQCDCLSGWAYIKEHGFMSATLDYDALVRMLQSAAQEIRDNHETLSKLDSVGGDGDHGSTMVRAMARLEDAVKGCATATVKTLLYDVGWAILGVDGGATGPLLGALFMAMSDA
;
A
#
# COMPACT_ATOMS: atom_id res chain seq x y z
N MET A 1 5.42 -49.58 15.38
CA MET A 1 6.38 -48.59 14.83
C MET A 1 5.81 -47.21 15.16
N LYS A 2 6.33 -46.47 16.15
CA LYS A 2 7.54 -45.61 16.07
C LYS A 2 7.40 -44.72 14.81
N ILE A 3 7.34 -43.39 14.82
CA ILE A 3 8.09 -42.40 15.61
C ILE A 3 7.29 -41.07 15.61
N TRP A 4 6.78 -40.63 16.76
CA TRP A 4 6.51 -39.21 17.03
C TRP A 4 7.18 -38.89 18.37
N ARG A 5 8.41 -38.38 18.30
CA ARG A 5 9.11 -37.69 19.38
C ARG A 5 9.82 -36.51 18.74
N GLY A 6 9.35 -35.31 19.04
CA GLY A 6 9.95 -34.07 18.53
C GLY A 6 9.08 -32.84 18.76
N MET A 7 8.41 -32.73 19.91
CA MET A 7 7.91 -31.43 20.39
C MET A 7 9.10 -30.56 20.77
N GLY A 8 9.15 -29.35 20.22
CA GLY A 8 10.19 -28.38 20.54
C GLY A 8 9.89 -26.97 20.03
N ARG A 9 8.85 -26.35 20.62
CA ARG A 9 8.55 -24.90 20.60
C ARG A 9 8.09 -24.30 19.27
N MET A 10 6.78 -24.08 19.16
CA MET A 10 6.16 -22.83 18.67
C MET A 10 4.63 -22.98 18.74
N GLY A 11 4.11 -23.20 19.96
CA GLY A 11 2.77 -22.75 20.28
C GLY A 11 2.84 -21.24 20.55
N HIS A 12 1.74 -20.53 20.31
CA HIS A 12 1.55 -19.07 20.49
C HIS A 12 1.76 -18.19 19.24
N TRP A 13 1.11 -18.52 18.13
CA TRP A 13 0.64 -17.46 17.23
C TRP A 13 -0.83 -17.72 16.88
N PHE A 14 -1.68 -16.80 17.33
CA PHE A 14 -3.10 -16.64 17.02
C PHE A 14 -4.10 -17.65 17.61
N ARG A 15 -4.25 -17.58 18.93
CA ARG A 15 -5.53 -17.85 19.59
C ARG A 15 -6.17 -16.51 19.97
N ALA A 16 -7.38 -16.27 19.46
CA ALA A 16 -8.38 -15.30 19.92
C ALA A 16 -7.97 -13.82 20.02
N ALA A 17 -8.18 -13.06 18.93
CA ALA A 17 -8.67 -11.69 19.08
C ALA A 17 -10.20 -11.78 19.12
N ASN A 18 -10.77 -11.72 20.33
CA ASN A 18 -12.20 -11.49 20.53
C ASN A 18 -12.52 -10.11 19.92
N PHE A 19 -13.20 -10.13 18.78
CA PHE A 19 -13.75 -8.94 18.15
C PHE A 19 -15.00 -8.51 18.93
N GLN A 20 -14.81 -7.65 19.93
CA GLN A 20 -15.92 -7.00 20.61
C GLN A 20 -16.23 -5.68 19.90
N SER A 21 -17.27 -5.70 19.09
CA SER A 21 -17.85 -4.53 18.43
C SER A 21 -18.53 -3.64 19.47
N LYS A 22 -17.96 -2.45 19.71
CA LYS A 22 -18.68 -1.32 20.30
C LYS A 22 -18.28 -0.02 19.63
N GLY A 23 -19.25 0.62 18.98
CA GLY A 23 -19.33 2.08 18.84
C GLY A 23 -18.56 2.72 17.69
N ASN A 24 -19.32 3.39 16.81
CA ASN A 24 -18.96 4.37 15.78
C ASN A 24 -17.55 4.99 15.83
N GLY A 25 -16.87 4.98 14.68
CA GLY A 25 -15.74 5.87 14.41
C GLY A 25 -14.63 5.21 13.61
N LEU A 26 -14.54 5.58 12.32
CA LEU A 26 -13.43 5.47 11.37
C LEU A 26 -12.21 4.64 11.82
N ARG A 27 -12.04 3.46 11.22
CA ARG A 27 -10.86 2.60 11.41
C ARG A 27 -9.72 3.09 10.51
N LYS A 28 -8.71 3.77 11.07
CA LYS A 28 -7.47 4.14 10.37
C LYS A 28 -6.50 2.95 10.34
N ILE A 29 -6.05 2.57 9.15
CA ILE A 29 -4.94 1.63 8.93
C ILE A 29 -3.64 2.44 8.90
N ALA A 30 -2.66 2.07 9.71
CA ALA A 30 -1.34 2.71 9.74
C ALA A 30 -0.34 1.91 8.90
N ILE A 31 0.36 2.55 7.97
CA ILE A 31 1.55 2.02 7.31
C ILE A 31 2.75 2.66 8.02
N LEU A 32 3.42 1.91 8.89
CA LEU A 32 4.63 2.37 9.58
C LEU A 32 5.85 2.15 8.68
N SER A 33 6.50 3.23 8.26
CA SER A 33 7.90 3.21 7.88
C SER A 33 8.72 3.41 9.15
N ALA A 34 9.20 2.33 9.74
CA ALA A 34 10.12 2.35 10.87
C ALA A 34 11.45 1.73 10.46
N LYS A 35 12.55 2.42 10.75
CA LYS A 35 13.90 1.88 10.52
C LYS A 35 14.13 0.65 11.41
N PRO A 36 14.71 -0.44 10.88
CA PRO A 36 14.68 -1.77 11.50
C PRO A 36 15.56 -1.91 12.75
N GLU A 37 16.43 -0.96 13.05
CA GLU A 37 17.51 -1.12 14.03
C GLU A 37 17.23 -0.51 15.42
N GLN A 38 16.01 0.00 15.67
CA GLN A 38 15.64 0.64 16.96
C GLN A 38 14.25 0.24 17.49
N CYS A 39 13.78 -0.99 17.23
CA CYS A 39 12.51 -1.47 17.78
C CYS A 39 12.73 -2.58 18.81
N ASP A 40 12.78 -2.20 20.09
CA ASP A 40 12.40 -3.13 21.16
C ASP A 40 10.87 -3.20 21.18
N CYS A 41 10.30 -4.39 21.05
CA CYS A 41 8.86 -4.59 20.83
C CYS A 41 7.99 -4.11 22.02
N LEU A 42 8.59 -3.86 23.18
CA LEU A 42 7.94 -3.34 24.37
C LEU A 42 7.94 -1.80 24.45
N SER A 43 8.84 -1.10 23.73
CA SER A 43 8.93 0.37 23.76
C SER A 43 8.04 1.05 22.72
N GLY A 44 7.63 0.34 21.67
CA GLY A 44 6.74 0.90 20.63
C GLY A 44 5.39 1.39 21.17
N TRP A 45 4.81 0.68 22.15
CA TRP A 45 3.54 1.08 22.78
C TRP A 45 3.70 2.24 23.76
N ALA A 46 4.86 2.39 24.40
CA ALA A 46 5.17 3.52 25.29
C ALA A 46 5.45 4.80 24.47
N TYR A 47 6.18 4.66 23.34
CA TYR A 47 6.48 5.76 22.41
C TYR A 47 5.20 6.38 21.82
N ILE A 48 4.22 5.55 21.46
CA ILE A 48 2.91 6.00 20.94
C ILE A 48 2.11 6.78 22.01
N LYS A 49 2.25 6.43 23.30
CA LYS A 49 1.57 7.16 24.39
C LYS A 49 2.19 8.51 24.70
N GLU A 50 3.52 8.63 24.66
CA GLU A 50 4.23 9.86 25.05
C GLU A 50 4.31 10.89 23.91
N HIS A 51 4.43 10.48 22.65
CA HIS A 51 4.62 11.41 21.53
C HIS A 51 3.33 11.81 20.80
N GLY A 52 2.19 11.28 21.23
CA GLY A 52 0.90 11.53 20.58
C GLY A 52 0.81 10.85 19.22
N PHE A 53 -0.35 10.28 18.93
CA PHE A 53 -0.72 9.94 17.56
C PHE A 53 -0.82 11.26 16.77
N MET A 54 0.25 11.63 16.07
CA MET A 54 0.21 12.75 15.12
C MET A 54 -0.80 12.37 14.03
N SER A 55 -2.02 12.89 14.17
CA SER A 55 -3.03 12.86 13.12
C SER A 55 -2.54 13.75 11.99
N ALA A 56 -1.64 13.23 11.16
CA ALA A 56 -1.21 13.90 9.95
C ALA A 56 -2.42 14.00 9.02
N THR A 57 -2.89 15.23 8.79
CA THR A 57 -3.78 15.53 7.68
C THR A 57 -3.00 15.25 6.40
N LEU A 58 -3.58 14.48 5.47
CA LEU A 58 -2.98 14.25 4.16
C LEU A 58 -3.16 15.51 3.31
N ASP A 59 -2.11 16.31 3.18
CA ASP A 59 -2.10 17.43 2.25
C ASP A 59 -1.68 16.99 0.83
N TYR A 60 -1.78 17.92 -0.11
CA TYR A 60 -1.47 17.67 -1.52
C TYR A 60 -0.02 17.21 -1.71
N ASP A 61 0.94 17.88 -1.08
CA ASP A 61 2.36 17.58 -1.24
C ASP A 61 2.72 16.21 -0.63
N ALA A 62 2.13 15.87 0.50
CA ALA A 62 2.27 14.57 1.13
C ALA A 62 1.72 13.46 0.22
N LEU A 63 0.54 13.67 -0.40
CA LEU A 63 -0.02 12.71 -1.36
C LEU A 63 0.87 12.56 -2.59
N VAL A 64 1.36 13.65 -3.17
CA VAL A 64 2.30 13.60 -4.32
C VAL A 64 3.55 12.77 -3.97
N ARG A 65 4.16 13.01 -2.81
CA ARG A 65 5.33 12.24 -2.34
C ARG A 65 4.99 10.77 -2.14
N MET A 66 3.81 10.45 -1.60
CA MET A 66 3.36 9.07 -1.43
C MET A 66 3.19 8.37 -2.78
N LEU A 67 2.58 9.02 -3.77
CA LEU A 67 2.40 8.45 -5.11
C LEU A 67 3.75 8.22 -5.81
N GLN A 68 4.68 9.17 -5.72
CA GLN A 68 6.03 9.04 -6.27
C GLN A 68 6.84 7.93 -5.59
N SER A 69 6.73 7.82 -4.26
CA SER A 69 7.39 6.74 -3.51
C SER A 69 6.83 5.37 -3.86
N ALA A 70 5.50 5.27 -4.00
CA ALA A 70 4.84 4.03 -4.43
C ALA A 70 5.26 3.63 -5.86
N ALA A 71 5.34 4.60 -6.78
CA ALA A 71 5.83 4.37 -8.14
C ALA A 71 7.27 3.85 -8.15
N GLN A 72 8.13 4.40 -7.28
CA GLN A 72 9.51 3.96 -7.15
C GLN A 72 9.61 2.53 -6.58
N GLU A 73 8.89 2.24 -5.49
CA GLU A 73 8.86 0.88 -4.90
C GLU A 73 8.38 -0.18 -5.89
N ILE A 74 7.36 0.15 -6.69
CA ILE A 74 6.88 -0.75 -7.74
C ILE A 74 7.96 -0.98 -8.80
N ARG A 75 8.69 0.06 -9.23
CA ARG A 75 9.80 -0.09 -10.16
C ARG A 75 10.90 -0.98 -9.61
N ASP A 76 11.28 -0.78 -8.35
CA ASP A 76 12.38 -1.52 -7.75
C ASP A 76 12.03 -3.01 -7.54
N ASN A 77 10.74 -3.33 -7.41
CA ASN A 77 10.26 -4.69 -7.13
C ASN A 77 9.54 -5.36 -8.31
N HIS A 78 9.44 -4.72 -9.47
CA HIS A 78 8.60 -5.20 -10.58
C HIS A 78 8.97 -6.63 -11.06
N GLU A 79 10.25 -6.98 -11.08
CA GLU A 79 10.68 -8.35 -11.44
C GLU A 79 10.13 -9.39 -10.47
N THR A 80 10.08 -9.07 -9.18
CA THR A 80 9.49 -9.94 -8.15
C THR A 80 7.99 -10.08 -8.36
N LEU A 81 7.30 -8.98 -8.70
CA LEU A 81 5.86 -9.01 -9.01
C LEU A 81 5.57 -9.92 -10.21
N SER A 82 6.34 -9.77 -11.30
CA SER A 82 6.24 -10.64 -12.48
C SER A 82 6.56 -12.10 -12.18
N LYS A 83 7.56 -12.36 -11.32
CA LYS A 83 7.90 -13.72 -10.89
C LYS A 83 6.76 -14.35 -10.09
N LEU A 84 6.14 -13.62 -9.17
CA LEU A 84 5.00 -14.11 -8.40
C LEU A 84 3.79 -14.38 -9.31
N ASP A 85 3.54 -13.47 -10.26
CA ASP A 85 2.47 -13.60 -11.23
C ASP A 85 2.68 -14.81 -12.15
N SER A 86 3.92 -15.14 -12.53
CA SER A 86 4.23 -16.33 -13.36
C SER A 86 3.86 -17.67 -12.71
N VAL A 87 3.61 -17.72 -11.40
CA VAL A 87 3.20 -18.95 -10.70
C VAL A 87 1.76 -19.34 -11.06
N GLY A 88 0.88 -18.36 -11.35
CA GLY A 88 -0.55 -18.59 -11.60
C GLY A 88 -1.17 -17.76 -12.73
N GLY A 89 -0.36 -16.93 -13.39
CA GLY A 89 -0.72 -16.00 -14.45
C GLY A 89 0.30 -16.04 -15.58
N ASP A 90 0.41 -14.95 -16.35
CA ASP A 90 1.28 -14.84 -17.53
C ASP A 90 2.66 -14.21 -17.21
N GLY A 91 2.84 -13.71 -15.99
CA GLY A 91 4.10 -13.14 -15.53
C GLY A 91 4.31 -11.70 -16.00
N ASP A 92 3.31 -11.05 -16.57
CA ASP A 92 3.43 -9.70 -17.11
C ASP A 92 3.19 -8.62 -16.05
N HIS A 93 2.61 -8.99 -14.89
CA HIS A 93 2.03 -8.02 -13.95
C HIS A 93 3.01 -6.93 -13.51
N GLY A 94 4.26 -7.28 -13.19
CA GLY A 94 5.29 -6.30 -12.82
C GLY A 94 5.57 -5.27 -13.93
N SER A 95 5.74 -5.75 -15.17
CA SER A 95 5.95 -4.87 -16.33
C SER A 95 4.74 -3.98 -16.61
N THR A 96 3.53 -4.49 -16.36
CA THR A 96 2.28 -3.78 -16.49
C THR A 96 2.16 -2.68 -15.42
N MET A 97 2.52 -2.98 -14.18
CA MET A 97 2.53 -2.02 -13.09
C MET A 97 3.55 -0.89 -13.32
N VAL A 98 4.72 -1.19 -13.88
CA VAL A 98 5.70 -0.15 -14.27
C VAL A 98 5.13 0.82 -15.30
N ARG A 99 4.42 0.32 -16.32
CA ARG A 99 3.73 1.16 -17.31
C ARG A 99 2.66 2.05 -16.66
N ALA A 100 1.88 1.51 -15.72
CA ALA A 100 0.88 2.28 -14.98
C ALA A 100 1.52 3.37 -14.10
N MET A 101 2.61 3.06 -13.40
CA MET A 101 3.32 4.03 -12.56
C MET A 101 3.96 5.15 -13.39
N ALA A 102 4.43 4.87 -14.61
CA ALA A 102 4.90 5.92 -15.52
C ALA A 102 3.78 6.91 -15.88
N ARG A 103 2.56 6.42 -16.16
CA ARG A 103 1.39 7.28 -16.42
C ARG A 103 1.00 8.12 -15.20
N LEU A 104 1.06 7.52 -14.02
CA LEU A 104 0.84 8.21 -12.76
C LEU A 104 1.82 9.38 -12.58
N GLU A 105 3.11 9.15 -12.83
CA GLU A 105 4.13 10.18 -12.65
C GLU A 105 4.00 11.32 -13.66
N ASP A 106 3.64 11.01 -14.90
CA ASP A 106 3.39 12.01 -15.93
C ASP A 106 2.16 12.87 -15.56
N ALA A 107 1.10 12.26 -15.04
CA ALA A 107 -0.06 12.98 -14.52
C ALA A 107 0.31 13.89 -13.35
N VAL A 108 1.10 13.38 -12.38
CA VAL A 108 1.58 14.16 -11.23
C VAL A 108 2.41 15.37 -11.69
N LYS A 109 3.32 15.20 -12.66
CA LYS A 109 4.12 16.31 -13.22
C LYS A 109 3.26 17.37 -13.92
N GLY A 110 2.18 16.96 -14.59
CA GLY A 110 1.25 17.86 -15.25
C GLY A 110 0.33 18.64 -14.30
N CYS A 111 0.22 18.22 -13.04
CA CYS A 111 -0.78 18.71 -12.08
C CYS A 111 -0.28 19.76 -11.08
N ALA A 112 0.86 20.42 -11.32
CA ALA A 112 1.62 21.21 -10.32
C ALA A 112 0.85 22.34 -9.58
N THR A 113 -0.35 22.72 -10.02
CA THR A 113 -1.20 23.74 -9.35
C THR A 113 -2.60 23.22 -8.99
N ALA A 114 -2.78 21.90 -8.89
CA ALA A 114 -4.08 21.26 -8.80
C ALA A 114 -4.49 20.91 -7.35
N THR A 115 -5.78 20.63 -7.14
CA THR A 115 -6.31 20.10 -5.87
C THR A 115 -6.06 18.59 -5.75
N VAL A 116 -6.22 18.02 -4.54
CA VAL A 116 -6.16 16.55 -4.33
C VAL A 116 -7.18 15.82 -5.20
N LYS A 117 -8.41 16.34 -5.29
CA LYS A 117 -9.47 15.76 -6.14
C LYS A 117 -9.02 15.67 -7.60
N THR A 118 -8.57 16.78 -8.16
CA THR A 118 -8.10 16.83 -9.56
C THR A 118 -6.89 15.95 -9.80
N LEU A 119 -5.94 15.88 -8.86
CA LEU A 119 -4.79 14.99 -8.96
C LEU A 119 -5.22 13.52 -9.03
N LEU A 120 -6.10 13.08 -8.13
CA LEU A 120 -6.60 11.70 -8.10
C LEU A 120 -7.39 11.35 -9.36
N TYR A 121 -8.21 12.28 -9.85
CA TYR A 121 -8.95 12.11 -11.09
C TYR A 121 -8.00 11.94 -12.29
N ASP A 122 -7.01 12.84 -12.43
CA ASP A 122 -6.07 12.82 -13.54
C ASP A 122 -5.17 11.58 -13.52
N VAL A 123 -4.70 11.16 -12.34
CA VAL A 123 -3.98 9.89 -12.16
C VAL A 123 -4.85 8.71 -12.56
N GLY A 124 -6.10 8.67 -12.09
CA GLY A 124 -7.04 7.61 -12.45
C GLY A 124 -7.30 7.55 -13.95
N TRP A 125 -7.51 8.71 -14.58
CA TRP A 125 -7.71 8.82 -16.02
C TRP A 125 -6.49 8.37 -16.82
N ALA A 126 -5.28 8.76 -16.38
CA ALA A 126 -4.04 8.36 -17.02
C ALA A 126 -3.78 6.85 -16.95
N ILE A 127 -4.11 6.21 -15.82
CA ILE A 127 -3.95 4.75 -15.65
C ILE A 127 -5.04 3.97 -16.39
N LEU A 128 -6.26 4.50 -16.51
CA LEU A 128 -7.38 3.82 -17.17
C LEU A 128 -7.03 3.42 -18.62
N GLY A 129 -6.24 4.26 -19.31
CA GLY A 129 -5.79 4.03 -20.69
C GLY A 129 -4.52 3.20 -20.83
N VAL A 130 -3.99 2.61 -19.76
CA VAL A 130 -2.81 1.73 -19.83
C VAL A 130 -3.22 0.40 -20.43
N ASP A 131 -2.55 0.03 -21.52
CA ASP A 131 -2.62 -1.33 -22.07
C ASP A 131 -1.90 -2.29 -21.09
N GLY A 132 -2.67 -3.07 -20.34
CA GLY A 132 -2.19 -3.82 -19.18
C GLY A 132 -3.22 -4.79 -18.59
N GLY A 133 -4.13 -5.29 -19.43
CA GLY A 133 -5.21 -6.18 -19.02
C GLY A 133 -6.09 -5.57 -17.92
N ALA A 134 -6.29 -6.30 -16.83
CA ALA A 134 -7.13 -5.86 -15.71
C ALA A 134 -6.54 -4.69 -14.90
N THR A 135 -5.23 -4.43 -14.98
CA THR A 135 -4.55 -3.43 -14.16
C THR A 135 -5.05 -2.01 -14.44
N GLY A 136 -5.18 -1.64 -15.72
CA GLY A 136 -5.67 -0.32 -16.15
C GLY A 136 -7.05 0.02 -15.60
N PRO A 137 -8.10 -0.76 -15.91
CA PRO A 137 -9.46 -0.48 -15.42
C PRO A 137 -9.59 -0.56 -13.89
N LEU A 138 -8.91 -1.50 -13.22
CA LEU A 138 -9.01 -1.64 -11.76
C LEU A 138 -8.36 -0.47 -11.02
N LEU A 139 -7.11 -0.12 -11.36
CA LEU A 139 -6.42 0.99 -10.71
C LEU A 139 -6.99 2.35 -11.14
N GLY A 140 -7.35 2.50 -12.41
CA GLY A 140 -7.99 3.73 -12.89
C GLY A 140 -9.29 4.02 -12.16
N ALA A 141 -10.18 3.02 -12.06
CA ALA A 141 -11.44 3.16 -11.32
C ALA A 141 -11.22 3.43 -9.83
N LEU A 142 -10.22 2.79 -9.20
CA LEU A 142 -9.85 3.06 -7.80
C LEU A 142 -9.52 4.54 -7.57
N PHE A 143 -8.64 5.12 -8.40
CA PHE A 143 -8.25 6.53 -8.25
C PHE A 143 -9.39 7.49 -8.57
N MET A 144 -10.20 7.20 -9.60
CA MET A 144 -11.40 8.01 -9.89
C MET A 144 -12.40 7.98 -8.74
N ALA A 145 -12.66 6.80 -8.15
CA ALA A 145 -13.56 6.69 -7.01
C ALA A 145 -13.02 7.45 -5.78
N MET A 146 -11.70 7.42 -5.54
CA MET A 146 -11.08 8.22 -4.48
C MET A 146 -11.19 9.73 -4.74
N SER A 147 -11.25 10.16 -6.00
CA SER A 147 -11.42 11.58 -6.35
C SER A 147 -12.82 12.13 -6.05
N ASP A 148 -13.82 11.25 -5.96
CA ASP A 148 -15.22 11.60 -5.71
C ASP A 148 -15.67 11.40 -4.25
N ALA A 149 -14.78 10.87 -3.40
CA ALA A 149 -15.02 10.70 -1.95
C ALA A 149 -14.88 12.02 -1.17
#